data_AF-A0AAA9SPX7-F1
#
_entry.id   AF-A0AAA9SPX7-F1
#
_cell.length_a   1.000
_cell.length_b   1.000
_cell.length_c   1.000
_cell.angle_alpha   90.00
_cell.angle_beta   90.00
_cell.angle_gamma   90.00
#
_symmetry.space_group_name_H-M   'P 1'
#
loop_
_entity.id
_entity.type
_entity.pdbx_description
1 polymer ?
#
loop_
_entity_poly.entity_id
_entity_poly.type
_entity_poly.pdbx_seq_one_letter_code
_entity_poly.pdbx_strand_id
1 'polypeptide(L)'
;MASRGVVGIFLLSALPLLCLELRRGKPDLGIKDLILLCGRIFLLLALLTLIISVTTSWVNSFKPSQVYLKEEEEKNEKRQKLVRKKQQEAQGEKGDEDLELDSESQTSFETSNREAAKRRNLPNSVTNISPPAEQPTKKEVLDLPEEPPETAEEVVTVALRCPSGRVLRRRFFKSCSSQVLFDWMMKLGYRTSLYSLSTSFPRRPLEVEAGWSLQDIGITVDTVLNVEEKEQSS
;
A
#
# COMPACT_ATOMS: atom_id res chain seq x y z
N MET A 1 -10.49 17.36 13.05
CA MET A 1 -9.89 18.65 13.48
C MET A 1 -8.66 19.00 12.63
N ALA A 2 -8.80 19.14 11.30
CA ALA A 2 -7.65 19.28 10.39
C ALA A 2 -7.76 20.50 9.45
N SER A 3 -8.45 21.57 9.85
CA SER A 3 -8.64 22.77 9.01
C SER A 3 -7.92 24.02 9.53
N ARG A 4 -7.31 23.97 10.72
CA ARG A 4 -6.69 25.14 11.37
C ARG A 4 -5.25 25.40 10.92
N GLY A 5 -4.55 24.38 10.42
CA GLY A 5 -3.14 24.49 9.99
C GLY A 5 -2.98 25.21 8.65
N VAL A 6 -3.85 24.93 7.68
CA VAL A 6 -3.73 25.52 6.33
C VAL A 6 -4.09 27.01 6.34
N VAL A 7 -5.12 27.41 7.09
CA VAL A 7 -5.50 28.82 7.25
C VAL A 7 -4.38 29.64 7.93
N GLY A 8 -3.65 29.03 8.87
CA GLY A 8 -2.52 29.67 9.55
C GLY A 8 -1.32 29.93 8.63
N ILE A 9 -1.01 29.01 7.71
CA ILE A 9 0.13 29.16 6.78
C ILE A 9 -0.15 30.26 5.74
N PHE A 10 -1.40 30.37 5.25
CA PHE A 10 -1.78 31.45 4.33
C PHE A 10 -1.78 32.82 5.02
N LEU A 11 -2.26 32.92 6.27
CA LEU A 11 -2.16 34.16 7.07
C LEU A 11 -0.70 34.55 7.33
N LEU A 12 0.18 33.57 7.58
CA LEU A 12 1.63 33.79 7.75
C LEU A 12 2.36 34.21 6.47
N SER A 13 1.78 34.01 5.27
CA SER A 13 2.36 34.51 4.01
C SER A 13 1.89 35.92 3.65
N ALA A 14 0.69 36.30 4.09
CA ALA A 14 0.14 37.64 3.92
C ALA A 14 0.70 38.63 4.95
N LEU A 15 0.99 38.16 6.18
CA LEU A 15 1.60 38.98 7.25
C LEU A 15 2.93 39.63 6.83
N PRO A 16 3.91 38.93 6.23
CA PRO A 16 5.17 39.51 5.80
C PRO A 16 5.04 40.53 4.68
N LEU A 17 4.09 40.34 3.74
CA LEU A 17 3.80 41.32 2.68
C LEU A 17 3.13 42.56 3.26
N LEU A 18 2.18 42.38 4.19
CA LEU A 18 1.54 43.46 4.92
C LEU A 18 2.55 44.21 5.82
N CYS A 19 3.48 43.49 6.45
CA CYS A 19 4.57 44.04 7.25
C CYS A 19 5.64 44.74 6.39
N LEU A 20 5.89 44.30 5.15
CA LEU A 20 6.82 44.95 4.22
C LEU A 20 6.27 46.29 3.71
N GLU A 21 4.97 46.37 3.42
CA GLU A 21 4.28 47.63 3.08
C GLU A 21 4.27 48.59 4.29
N LEU A 22 4.09 48.08 5.51
CA LEU A 22 4.16 48.90 6.74
C LEU A 22 5.59 49.33 7.14
N ARG A 23 6.60 48.51 6.84
CA ARG A 23 8.02 48.80 7.17
C ARG A 23 8.68 49.75 6.18
N ARG A 24 8.14 49.89 4.96
CA ARG A 24 8.58 50.89 3.98
C ARG A 24 7.93 52.24 4.31
N GLY A 25 8.31 52.77 5.47
CA GLY A 25 7.86 54.06 5.97
C GLY A 25 7.97 55.15 4.91
N LYS A 26 6.82 55.54 4.38
CA LYS A 26 6.63 56.81 3.67
C LYS A 26 5.45 57.51 4.34
N PRO A 27 5.68 58.53 5.18
CA PRO A 27 4.62 59.24 5.90
C PRO A 27 3.87 60.26 5.02
N ASP A 28 3.73 59.98 3.72
CA ASP A 28 2.98 60.79 2.74
C ASP A 28 2.04 59.89 1.92
N LEU A 29 1.42 58.90 2.56
CA LEU A 29 0.39 58.08 1.90
C LEU A 29 -0.87 58.92 1.72
N GLY A 30 -1.06 59.43 0.50
CA GLY A 30 -2.32 60.06 0.11
C GLY A 30 -3.46 59.04 0.15
N ILE A 31 -4.69 59.53 0.35
CA ILE A 31 -5.91 58.71 0.36
C ILE A 31 -6.01 57.79 -0.88
N LYS A 32 -5.43 58.22 -2.01
CA LYS A 32 -5.36 57.46 -3.27
C LYS A 32 -4.53 56.18 -3.14
N ASP A 33 -3.40 56.23 -2.43
CA ASP A 33 -2.54 55.06 -2.21
C ASP A 33 -3.19 54.07 -1.24
N LEU A 34 -3.94 54.58 -0.26
CA LEU A 34 -4.73 53.75 0.64
C LEU A 34 -5.87 53.03 -0.09
N ILE A 35 -6.59 53.74 -0.98
CA ILE A 35 -7.63 53.15 -1.83
C ILE A 35 -7.03 52.09 -2.77
N LEU A 36 -5.87 52.38 -3.37
CA LEU A 36 -5.20 51.45 -4.29
C LEU A 36 -4.68 50.20 -3.57
N LEU A 37 -4.11 50.36 -2.37
CA LEU A 37 -3.65 49.25 -1.52
C LEU A 37 -4.83 48.37 -1.10
N CYS A 38 -5.92 49.00 -0.65
CA CYS A 38 -7.16 48.33 -0.29
C CYS A 38 -7.71 47.51 -1.48
N GLY A 39 -7.75 48.10 -2.68
CA GLY A 39 -8.18 47.41 -3.90
C GLY A 39 -7.32 46.19 -4.25
N ARG A 40 -5.99 46.27 -4.11
CA ARG A 40 -5.09 45.13 -4.33
C ARG A 40 -5.33 44.00 -3.34
N ILE A 41 -5.57 44.32 -2.06
CA ILE A 41 -5.89 43.32 -1.03
C ILE A 41 -7.21 42.62 -1.36
N PHE A 42 -8.26 43.37 -1.73
CA PHE A 42 -9.54 42.79 -2.14
C PHE A 42 -9.41 41.90 -3.39
N LEU A 43 -8.62 42.32 -4.39
CA LEU A 43 -8.35 41.53 -5.58
C LEU A 43 -7.65 40.21 -5.26
N LEU A 44 -6.64 40.24 -4.37
CA LEU A 44 -5.93 39.05 -3.92
C LEU A 44 -6.86 38.09 -3.16
N LEU A 45 -7.73 38.60 -2.30
CA LEU A 45 -8.73 37.80 -1.58
C LEU A 45 -9.73 37.15 -2.53
N ALA A 46 -10.21 37.88 -3.53
CA ALA A 46 -11.12 37.34 -4.55
C ALA A 46 -10.45 36.24 -5.38
N LEU A 47 -9.21 36.44 -5.82
CA LEU A 47 -8.45 35.46 -6.58
C LEU A 47 -8.17 34.19 -5.75
N LEU A 48 -7.77 34.36 -4.48
CA LEU A 48 -7.53 33.24 -3.57
C LEU A 48 -8.81 32.42 -3.33
N THR A 49 -9.96 33.10 -3.18
CA THR A 49 -11.27 32.45 -3.07
C THR A 49 -11.61 31.66 -4.34
N LEU A 50 -11.39 32.24 -5.52
CA LEU A 50 -11.61 31.57 -6.81
C LEU A 50 -10.73 30.32 -6.96
N ILE A 51 -9.44 30.42 -6.62
CA ILE A 51 -8.51 29.29 -6.65
C ILE A 51 -8.98 28.18 -5.71
N ILE A 52 -9.41 28.51 -4.49
CA ILE A 52 -9.96 27.54 -3.55
C ILE A 52 -11.24 26.89 -4.12
N SER A 53 -12.14 27.64 -4.74
CA SER A 53 -13.36 27.07 -5.35
C SER A 53 -13.05 26.09 -6.49
N VAL A 54 -12.13 26.44 -7.39
CA VAL A 54 -11.73 25.58 -8.52
C VAL A 54 -11.00 24.32 -8.01
N THR A 55 -10.06 24.50 -7.07
CA THR A 55 -9.28 23.38 -6.52
C THR A 55 -10.12 22.47 -5.62
N THR A 56 -11.02 23.00 -4.79
CA THR A 56 -11.92 22.17 -3.96
C THR A 56 -12.92 21.38 -4.80
N SER A 57 -13.41 21.95 -5.91
CA SER A 57 -14.26 21.23 -6.87
C SER A 57 -13.51 20.08 -7.54
N TRP A 58 -12.28 20.32 -7.99
CA TRP A 58 -11.41 19.28 -8.55
C TRP A 58 -11.08 18.20 -7.52
N VAL A 59 -10.65 18.57 -6.31
CA VAL A 59 -10.21 17.64 -5.26
C VAL A 59 -11.37 16.82 -4.69
N ASN A 60 -12.59 17.39 -4.59
CA ASN A 60 -13.77 16.60 -4.22
C ASN A 60 -14.16 15.56 -5.28
N SER A 61 -13.85 15.79 -6.56
CA SER A 61 -14.03 14.77 -7.61
C SER A 61 -13.05 13.58 -7.46
N PHE A 62 -11.96 13.75 -6.70
CA PHE A 62 -10.97 12.71 -6.42
C PHE A 62 -11.24 11.95 -5.12
N LYS A 63 -12.33 12.24 -4.38
CA LYS A 63 -12.72 11.42 -3.23
C LYS A 63 -13.31 10.10 -3.72
N PRO A 64 -12.64 8.94 -3.51
CA PRO A 64 -13.30 7.66 -3.71
C PRO A 64 -14.51 7.59 -2.76
N SER A 65 -15.64 7.16 -3.31
CA SER A 65 -16.91 7.06 -2.59
C SER A 65 -16.73 6.27 -1.28
N GLN A 66 -17.20 6.81 -0.16
CA GLN A 66 -17.09 6.17 1.17
C GLN A 66 -17.63 4.73 1.22
N VAL A 67 -18.49 4.36 0.25
CA VAL A 67 -19.00 3.01 0.07
C VAL A 67 -17.85 2.02 -0.21
N TYR A 68 -16.84 2.41 -1.00
CA TYR A 68 -15.71 1.54 -1.36
C TYR A 68 -14.75 1.32 -0.19
N LEU A 69 -14.51 2.36 0.63
CA LEU A 69 -13.67 2.24 1.84
C LEU A 69 -14.33 1.35 2.89
N LYS A 70 -15.66 1.46 3.06
CA LYS A 70 -16.40 0.63 4.01
C LYS A 70 -16.46 -0.84 3.60
N GLU A 71 -16.53 -1.11 2.30
CA GLU A 71 -16.46 -2.49 1.77
C GLU A 71 -15.06 -3.09 1.90
N GLU A 72 -14.00 -2.28 1.69
CA GLU A 72 -12.61 -2.71 1.90
C GLU A 72 -12.32 -2.97 3.38
N GLU A 73 -12.86 -2.15 4.28
CA GLU A 73 -12.76 -2.34 5.74
C GLU A 73 -13.49 -3.61 6.20
N GLU A 74 -14.73 -3.84 5.74
CA GLU A 74 -15.47 -5.05 6.09
C GLU A 74 -14.77 -6.33 5.56
N LYS A 75 -14.18 -6.25 4.36
CA LYS A 75 -13.41 -7.35 3.75
C LYS A 75 -12.10 -7.61 4.50
N ASN A 76 -11.44 -6.57 4.99
CA ASN A 76 -10.22 -6.72 5.79
C ASN A 76 -10.54 -7.36 7.17
N GLU A 77 -11.67 -7.00 7.77
CA GLU A 77 -12.08 -7.50 9.08
C GLU A 77 -12.49 -8.99 8.98
N LYS A 78 -13.22 -9.37 7.92
CA LYS A 78 -13.55 -10.76 7.62
C LYS A 78 -12.29 -11.62 7.41
N ARG A 79 -11.29 -11.08 6.71
CA ARG A 79 -9.99 -11.77 6.53
C ARG A 79 -9.26 -11.94 7.86
N GLN A 80 -9.24 -10.93 8.71
CA GLN A 80 -8.58 -10.99 10.01
C GLN A 80 -9.25 -12.00 10.95
N LYS A 81 -10.59 -12.04 10.97
CA LYS A 81 -11.37 -13.05 11.73
C LYS A 81 -11.09 -14.47 11.25
N LEU A 82 -11.02 -14.69 9.93
CA LEU A 82 -10.72 -16.01 9.36
C LEU A 82 -9.32 -16.49 9.74
N VAL A 83 -8.32 -15.60 9.71
CA VAL A 83 -6.94 -15.92 10.13
C VAL A 83 -6.89 -16.30 11.62
N ARG A 84 -7.59 -15.53 12.47
CA ARG A 84 -7.65 -15.81 13.91
C ARG A 84 -8.33 -17.15 14.21
N LYS A 85 -9.43 -17.47 13.50
CA LYS A 85 -10.13 -18.76 13.63
C LYS A 85 -9.24 -19.93 13.22
N LYS A 86 -8.56 -19.83 12.07
CA LYS A 86 -7.60 -20.86 11.62
C LYS A 86 -6.44 -21.08 12.57
N GLN A 87 -5.94 -20.02 13.22
CA GLN A 87 -4.89 -20.14 14.24
C GLN A 87 -5.39 -20.87 15.50
N GLN A 88 -6.65 -20.68 15.89
CA GLN A 88 -7.25 -21.36 17.03
C GLN A 88 -7.55 -22.84 16.73
N GLU A 89 -8.06 -23.15 15.54
CA GLU A 89 -8.29 -24.54 15.09
C GLU A 89 -6.98 -25.33 15.03
N ALA A 90 -5.91 -24.74 14.48
CA ALA A 90 -4.59 -25.36 14.45
C ALA A 90 -3.93 -25.53 15.84
N GLN A 91 -4.41 -24.81 16.86
CA GLN A 91 -4.00 -25.00 18.26
C GLN A 91 -4.88 -26.01 19.00
N GLY A 92 -6.18 -26.08 18.68
CA GLY A 92 -7.12 -27.06 19.25
C GLY A 92 -6.86 -28.48 18.77
N GLU A 93 -6.46 -28.66 17.51
CA GLU A 93 -6.20 -29.99 16.93
C GLU A 93 -4.88 -30.62 17.43
N LYS A 94 -4.09 -29.90 18.24
CA LYS A 94 -2.96 -30.47 19.00
C LYS A 94 -3.33 -30.90 20.43
N GLY A 95 -4.59 -30.69 20.84
CA GLY A 95 -5.08 -31.00 22.19
C GLY A 95 -6.01 -32.21 22.28
N ASP A 96 -6.55 -32.69 21.16
CA ASP A 96 -7.65 -33.68 21.14
C ASP A 96 -7.25 -35.01 20.45
N GLU A 97 -6.05 -35.51 20.71
CA GLU A 97 -5.64 -36.91 20.44
C GLU A 97 -5.24 -37.66 21.74
N ASP A 98 -5.71 -37.17 22.88
CA ASP A 98 -5.76 -37.96 24.11
C ASP A 98 -7.17 -37.78 24.68
N LEU A 99 -7.79 -38.86 25.14
CA LEU A 99 -9.16 -38.98 25.64
C LEU A 99 -10.24 -39.33 24.60
N GLU A 100 -10.29 -40.61 24.20
CA GLU A 100 -11.54 -41.37 24.33
C GLU A 100 -11.31 -42.89 24.20
N LEU A 101 -12.15 -43.65 24.92
CA LEU A 101 -12.25 -45.12 25.08
C LEU A 101 -11.38 -45.67 26.23
N ASP A 102 -11.92 -46.20 27.33
CA ASP A 102 -13.10 -47.07 27.40
C ASP A 102 -13.78 -47.15 28.79
N SER A 103 -15.12 -47.25 28.75
CA SER A 103 -16.02 -48.12 29.55
C SER A 103 -16.01 -48.14 31.09
N GLU A 104 -17.07 -47.54 31.65
CA GLU A 104 -17.97 -48.05 32.70
C GLU A 104 -17.64 -49.40 33.39
N SER A 105 -17.47 -49.40 34.72
CA SER A 105 -18.30 -50.19 35.67
C SER A 105 -17.76 -50.21 37.11
N GLN A 106 -18.68 -49.98 38.05
CA GLN A 106 -18.73 -50.53 39.42
C GLN A 106 -17.76 -50.03 40.51
N THR A 107 -18.34 -49.17 41.36
CA THR A 107 -18.44 -49.32 42.83
C THR A 107 -17.20 -49.71 43.65
N SER A 108 -16.77 -48.74 44.46
CA SER A 108 -16.67 -48.84 45.93
C SER A 108 -15.38 -49.39 46.58
N PHE A 109 -14.81 -48.52 47.43
CA PHE A 109 -13.94 -48.76 48.60
C PHE A 109 -12.47 -49.19 48.42
N GLU A 110 -11.58 -48.22 48.71
CA GLU A 110 -10.67 -48.26 49.87
C GLU A 110 -9.20 -48.75 49.68
N THR A 111 -8.30 -47.74 49.73
CA THR A 111 -7.04 -47.71 50.50
C THR A 111 -5.74 -48.27 49.90
N SER A 112 -4.87 -47.30 49.60
CA SER A 112 -3.49 -47.12 50.12
C SER A 112 -2.38 -48.14 49.80
N ASN A 113 -1.38 -47.60 49.10
CA ASN A 113 0.06 -47.89 49.21
C ASN A 113 0.54 -49.35 49.11
N ARG A 114 1.08 -49.72 47.94
CA ARG A 114 2.38 -50.40 47.91
C ARG A 114 3.12 -50.29 46.58
N GLU A 115 4.18 -49.50 46.64
CA GLU A 115 5.32 -49.42 45.74
C GLU A 115 6.09 -50.76 45.68
N ALA A 116 6.49 -51.23 44.48
CA ALA A 116 7.77 -51.92 44.20
C ALA A 116 7.82 -52.65 42.83
N ALA A 117 8.78 -52.21 42.01
CA ALA A 117 9.62 -53.03 41.11
C ALA A 117 8.97 -54.04 40.14
N LYS A 118 8.80 -53.63 38.88
CA LYS A 118 9.01 -54.55 37.75
C LYS A 118 9.77 -53.88 36.61
N ARG A 119 11.10 -53.92 36.75
CA ARG A 119 12.07 -53.78 35.66
C ARG A 119 11.81 -54.86 34.59
N ARG A 120 11.80 -54.49 33.31
CA ARG A 120 12.54 -55.18 32.23
C ARG A 120 12.45 -54.43 30.88
N ASN A 121 13.60 -53.85 30.54
CA ASN A 121 14.20 -53.48 29.24
C ASN A 121 13.47 -53.84 27.93
N LEU A 122 13.45 -52.92 26.94
CA LEU A 122 14.36 -52.84 25.77
C LEU A 122 14.02 -51.56 24.92
N PRO A 123 14.78 -51.16 23.88
CA PRO A 123 15.51 -49.89 23.86
C PRO A 123 15.04 -48.88 22.79
N ASN A 124 15.40 -47.62 23.01
CA ASN A 124 15.35 -46.56 21.99
C ASN A 124 16.43 -46.81 20.92
N SER A 125 16.06 -46.78 19.63
CA SER A 125 16.99 -46.41 18.56
C SER A 125 16.31 -45.51 17.54
N VAL A 126 16.68 -44.25 17.62
CA VAL A 126 16.55 -43.19 16.62
C VAL A 126 16.90 -43.72 15.23
N THR A 127 16.03 -43.51 14.25
CA THR A 127 16.44 -43.37 12.85
C THR A 127 15.70 -42.20 12.24
N ASN A 128 16.50 -41.21 11.87
CA ASN A 128 16.17 -39.96 11.21
C ASN A 128 15.20 -40.15 10.04
N ILE A 129 14.08 -39.42 10.06
CA ILE A 129 13.55 -38.76 8.88
C ILE A 129 13.13 -37.36 9.32
N SER A 130 13.96 -36.36 9.00
CA SER A 130 13.58 -34.96 9.12
C SER A 130 12.45 -34.67 8.13
N PRO A 131 11.33 -34.07 8.55
CA PRO A 131 10.47 -33.35 7.62
C PRO A 131 11.31 -32.21 7.01
N PRO A 132 11.32 -32.01 5.68
CA PRO A 132 11.95 -30.83 5.08
C PRO A 132 11.41 -29.60 5.78
N ALA A 133 12.32 -28.81 6.37
CA ALA A 133 12.00 -27.50 6.88
C ALA A 133 11.37 -26.70 5.73
N GLU A 134 10.04 -26.53 5.77
CA GLU A 134 9.37 -25.51 5.00
C GLU A 134 10.05 -24.19 5.38
N GLN A 135 10.92 -23.72 4.49
CA GLN A 135 11.43 -22.37 4.55
C GLN A 135 10.21 -21.46 4.62
N PRO A 136 10.09 -20.62 5.66
CA PRO A 136 9.09 -19.58 5.68
C PRO A 136 9.40 -18.72 4.46
N THR A 137 8.53 -18.76 3.47
CA THR A 137 8.53 -17.82 2.36
C THR A 137 8.51 -16.44 3.00
N LYS A 138 9.67 -15.79 2.99
CA LYS A 138 9.83 -14.42 3.44
C LYS A 138 8.75 -13.64 2.73
N LYS A 139 7.92 -12.93 3.50
CA LYS A 139 7.17 -11.79 2.97
C LYS A 139 8.25 -10.82 2.49
N GLU A 140 8.65 -10.97 1.24
CA GLU A 140 9.53 -10.05 0.55
C GLU A 140 8.74 -8.75 0.46
N VAL A 141 9.09 -7.82 1.33
CA VAL A 141 8.62 -6.45 1.25
C VAL A 141 9.24 -5.94 -0.05
N LEU A 142 8.46 -5.95 -1.13
CA LEU A 142 8.89 -5.46 -2.45
C LEU A 142 9.11 -3.95 -2.34
N ASP A 143 10.30 -3.57 -1.91
CA ASP A 143 10.75 -2.20 -1.85
C ASP A 143 11.17 -1.77 -3.26
N LEU A 144 10.24 -1.10 -3.94
CA LEU A 144 10.52 -0.47 -5.23
C LEU A 144 11.70 0.51 -5.12
N PRO A 145 12.58 0.58 -6.13
CA PRO A 145 13.71 1.50 -6.14
C PRO A 145 13.22 2.95 -6.08
N GLU A 146 13.96 3.82 -5.39
CA GLU A 146 13.62 5.25 -5.24
C GLU A 146 13.38 5.92 -6.59
N GLU A 147 12.40 6.82 -6.67
CA GLU A 147 12.04 7.45 -7.92
C GLU A 147 13.13 8.46 -8.35
N PRO A 148 13.71 8.31 -9.56
CA PRO A 148 14.78 9.19 -10.02
C PRO A 148 14.30 10.64 -10.18
N PRO A 149 15.22 11.62 -10.04
CA PRO A 149 14.90 13.04 -10.29
C PRO A 149 14.70 13.30 -11.79
N GLU A 150 13.93 14.34 -12.11
CA GLU A 150 13.62 14.73 -13.51
C GLU A 150 14.87 15.14 -14.32
N THR A 151 15.91 15.62 -13.64
CA THR A 151 17.16 16.10 -14.27
C THR A 151 18.15 14.99 -14.61
N ALA A 152 17.87 13.74 -14.26
CA ALA A 152 18.78 12.63 -14.52
C ALA A 152 18.66 12.15 -15.97
N GLU A 153 19.82 11.87 -16.58
CA GLU A 153 19.89 11.25 -17.89
C GLU A 153 19.35 9.81 -17.85
N GLU A 154 18.86 9.32 -18.98
CA GLU A 154 18.34 7.94 -19.13
C GLU A 154 17.14 7.59 -18.23
N VAL A 155 16.33 8.59 -17.88
CA VAL A 155 15.06 8.38 -17.17
C VAL A 155 13.89 8.28 -18.15
N VAL A 156 12.93 7.43 -17.83
CA VAL A 156 11.64 7.30 -18.53
C VAL A 156 10.50 7.39 -17.52
N THR A 157 9.43 8.06 -17.91
CA THR A 157 8.18 8.09 -17.13
C THR A 157 7.26 6.99 -17.62
N VAL A 158 6.91 6.06 -16.74
CA VAL A 158 5.94 5.01 -17.02
C VAL A 158 4.61 5.36 -16.36
N ALA A 159 3.53 5.31 -17.14
CA ALA A 159 2.18 5.52 -16.66
C ALA A 159 1.37 4.22 -16.71
N LEU A 160 0.92 3.72 -15.56
CA LEU A 160 0.02 2.57 -15.45
C LEU A 160 -1.43 3.03 -15.46
N ARG A 161 -2.19 2.61 -16.47
CA ARG A 161 -3.65 2.71 -16.50
C ARG A 161 -4.25 1.51 -15.78
N CYS A 162 -4.88 1.76 -14.66
CA CYS A 162 -5.44 0.72 -13.81
C CYS A 162 -6.91 0.45 -14.17
N PRO A 163 -7.42 -0.79 -13.97
CA PRO A 163 -8.84 -1.12 -14.13
C PRO A 163 -9.77 -0.26 -13.28
N SER A 164 -9.26 0.30 -12.18
CA SER A 164 -10.00 1.24 -11.33
C SER A 164 -10.25 2.61 -11.98
N GLY A 165 -9.83 2.84 -13.23
CA GLY A 165 -9.88 4.12 -13.92
C GLY A 165 -8.80 5.12 -13.51
N ARG A 166 -7.93 4.77 -12.55
CA ARG A 166 -6.81 5.62 -12.12
C ARG A 166 -5.63 5.45 -13.04
N VAL A 167 -4.85 6.52 -13.20
CA VAL A 167 -3.57 6.50 -13.88
C VAL A 167 -2.48 6.90 -12.90
N LEU A 168 -1.53 6.02 -12.68
CA LEU A 168 -0.40 6.23 -11.78
C LEU A 168 0.86 6.40 -12.60
N ARG A 169 1.66 7.42 -12.30
CA ARG A 169 2.91 7.72 -13.01
C ARG A 169 4.07 7.55 -12.07
N ARG A 170 5.17 7.01 -12.57
CA ARG A 170 6.42 6.87 -11.85
C ARG A 170 7.59 6.89 -12.82
N ARG A 171 8.66 7.56 -12.45
CA ARG A 171 9.91 7.55 -13.22
C ARG A 171 10.76 6.32 -12.89
N PHE A 172 11.50 5.85 -13.88
CA PHE A 172 12.45 4.75 -13.76
C PHE A 172 13.68 5.04 -14.64
N PHE A 173 14.84 4.49 -14.27
CA PHE A 173 15.97 4.48 -15.19
C PHE A 173 15.75 3.44 -16.28
N LYS A 174 16.20 3.72 -17.51
CA LYS A 174 16.16 2.79 -18.65
C LYS A 174 16.87 1.46 -18.35
N SER A 175 17.91 1.51 -17.52
CA SER A 175 18.68 0.37 -17.05
C SER A 175 18.00 -0.46 -15.95
N CYS A 176 16.88 0.01 -15.38
CA CYS A 176 16.14 -0.76 -14.37
C CYS A 176 15.64 -2.09 -14.97
N SER A 177 15.63 -3.14 -14.15
CA SER A 177 15.01 -4.42 -14.51
C SER A 177 13.54 -4.22 -14.87
N SER A 178 13.11 -4.84 -15.96
CA SER A 178 11.70 -4.86 -16.40
C SER A 178 10.74 -5.46 -15.36
N GLN A 179 11.24 -6.32 -14.47
CA GLN A 179 10.48 -6.87 -13.34
C GLN A 179 9.95 -5.78 -12.40
N VAL A 180 10.65 -4.65 -12.29
CA VAL A 180 10.25 -3.53 -11.42
C VAL A 180 8.84 -3.02 -11.74
N LEU A 181 8.39 -3.14 -12.98
CA LEU A 181 7.04 -2.74 -13.40
C LEU A 181 5.98 -3.66 -12.81
N PHE A 182 6.27 -4.96 -12.73
CA PHE A 182 5.38 -5.95 -12.13
C PHE A 182 5.39 -5.85 -10.61
N ASP A 183 6.54 -5.56 -10.00
CA ASP A 183 6.64 -5.25 -8.57
C ASP A 183 5.84 -3.99 -8.23
N TRP A 184 5.89 -2.98 -9.11
CA TRP A 184 5.13 -1.76 -8.93
C TRP A 184 3.64 -2.04 -9.03
N MET A 185 3.21 -2.81 -10.03
CA MET A 185 1.84 -3.30 -10.17
C MET A 185 1.37 -4.07 -8.91
N MET A 186 2.21 -4.96 -8.35
CA MET A 186 1.93 -5.69 -7.12
C MET A 186 1.79 -4.78 -5.90
N LYS A 187 2.64 -3.76 -5.77
CA LYS A 187 2.56 -2.75 -4.69
C LYS A 187 1.26 -1.95 -4.76
N LEU A 188 0.70 -1.76 -5.96
CA LEU A 188 -0.59 -1.13 -6.17
C LEU A 188 -1.80 -2.05 -5.87
N GLY A 189 -1.55 -3.33 -5.55
CA GLY A 189 -2.57 -4.32 -5.21
C GLY A 189 -2.96 -5.25 -6.36
N TYR A 190 -2.35 -5.12 -7.53
CA TYR A 190 -2.64 -5.95 -8.70
C TYR A 190 -1.68 -7.14 -8.75
N ARG A 191 -2.18 -8.34 -8.46
CA ARG A 191 -1.36 -9.56 -8.45
C ARG A 191 -1.04 -10.04 -9.87
N THR A 192 0.19 -10.46 -10.10
CA THR A 192 0.68 -10.99 -11.39
C THR A 192 -0.03 -12.27 -11.86
N SER A 193 -0.69 -13.00 -10.95
CA SER A 193 -1.52 -14.17 -11.27
C SER A 193 -2.84 -13.81 -11.95
N LEU A 194 -3.36 -12.61 -11.70
CA LEU A 194 -4.66 -12.14 -12.19
C LEU A 194 -4.52 -11.02 -13.22
N TYR A 195 -3.41 -10.26 -13.16
CA TYR A 195 -3.20 -9.10 -14.00
C TYR A 195 -1.88 -9.20 -14.78
N SER A 196 -1.87 -8.59 -15.95
CA SER A 196 -0.72 -8.41 -16.82
C SER A 196 -0.56 -6.93 -17.18
N LEU A 197 0.64 -6.56 -17.62
CA LEU A 197 0.90 -5.25 -18.20
C LEU A 197 0.89 -5.38 -19.71
N SER A 198 0.27 -4.44 -20.42
CA SER A 198 0.29 -4.39 -21.88
C SER A 198 0.56 -2.99 -22.41
N THR A 199 1.17 -2.90 -23.59
CA THR A 199 1.40 -1.63 -24.30
C THR A 199 0.09 -1.04 -24.81
N SER A 200 0.08 0.27 -25.06
CA SER A 200 -1.12 0.95 -25.57
C SER A 200 -1.37 0.71 -27.07
N PHE A 201 -0.34 0.85 -27.92
CA PHE A 201 -0.46 0.59 -29.35
C PHE A 201 0.90 0.21 -29.99
N PRO A 202 0.98 -0.87 -30.79
CA PRO A 202 -0.01 -1.95 -30.85
C PRO A 202 -0.17 -2.59 -29.47
N ARG A 203 -1.37 -3.06 -29.14
CA ARG A 203 -1.67 -3.62 -27.81
C ARG A 203 -1.04 -5.00 -27.68
N ARG A 204 -0.01 -5.12 -26.84
CA ARG A 204 0.74 -6.36 -26.63
C ARG A 204 1.06 -6.56 -25.15
N PRO A 205 0.91 -7.77 -24.59
CA PRO A 205 1.39 -8.08 -23.25
C PRO A 205 2.91 -7.82 -23.14
N LEU A 206 3.35 -7.29 -22.01
CA LEU A 206 4.77 -7.21 -21.70
C LEU A 206 5.27 -8.58 -21.30
N GLU A 207 6.18 -9.10 -22.11
CA GLU A 207 6.97 -10.28 -21.79
C GLU A 207 8.15 -9.83 -20.92
N VAL A 208 8.29 -10.46 -19.75
CA VAL A 208 9.40 -10.19 -18.85
C VAL A 208 10.22 -11.44 -18.72
N GLU A 209 11.41 -11.38 -19.32
CA GLU A 209 12.46 -12.35 -19.08
C GLU A 209 13.38 -11.86 -17.95
N ALA A 210 13.96 -12.80 -17.22
CA ALA A 210 14.89 -12.47 -16.14
C ALA A 210 16.13 -11.78 -16.72
N GLY A 211 16.45 -10.59 -16.20
CA GLY A 211 17.64 -9.83 -16.59
C GLY A 211 17.43 -8.80 -17.71
N TRP A 212 16.25 -8.71 -18.31
CA TRP A 212 15.95 -7.65 -19.27
C TRP A 212 15.68 -6.31 -18.58
N SER A 213 16.29 -5.25 -19.08
CA SER A 213 16.04 -3.88 -18.64
C SER A 213 14.84 -3.25 -19.35
N LEU A 214 14.38 -2.08 -18.89
CA LEU A 214 13.28 -1.34 -19.52
C LEU A 214 13.57 -0.99 -20.98
N GLN A 215 14.80 -0.61 -21.30
CA GLN A 215 15.20 -0.35 -22.69
C GLN A 215 15.16 -1.62 -23.55
N ASP A 216 15.50 -2.79 -23.01
CA ASP A 216 15.54 -4.06 -23.75
C ASP A 216 14.14 -4.51 -24.16
N ILE A 217 13.13 -4.24 -23.33
CA ILE A 217 11.71 -4.45 -23.65
C ILE A 217 11.09 -3.32 -24.48
N GLY A 218 11.90 -2.37 -24.95
CA GLY A 218 11.47 -1.28 -25.84
C GLY A 218 10.93 -0.03 -25.13
N ILE A 219 11.00 0.05 -23.80
CA ILE A 219 10.62 1.25 -23.03
C ILE A 219 11.80 2.23 -23.01
N THR A 220 11.99 2.93 -24.14
CA THR A 220 13.08 3.91 -24.34
C THR A 220 12.62 5.35 -24.17
N VAL A 221 11.31 5.58 -24.15
CA VAL A 221 10.64 6.87 -24.01
C VAL A 221 9.51 6.76 -22.99
N ASP A 222 8.95 7.91 -22.60
CA ASP A 222 7.75 7.96 -21.76
C ASP A 222 6.64 7.09 -22.35
N THR A 223 6.22 6.10 -21.58
CA THR A 223 5.37 5.01 -22.07
C THR A 223 4.16 4.83 -21.18
N VAL A 224 3.03 4.54 -21.83
CA VAL A 224 1.77 4.22 -21.16
C VAL A 224 1.51 2.73 -21.28
N LEU A 225 1.36 2.08 -20.13
CA LEU A 225 1.01 0.67 -20.02
C LEU A 225 -0.39 0.52 -19.41
N ASN A 226 -1.09 -0.53 -19.82
CA ASN A 226 -2.41 -0.90 -19.31
C ASN A 226 -2.26 -2.10 -18.39
N VAL A 227 -2.87 -2.00 -17.21
CA VAL A 227 -3.02 -3.15 -16.29
C VAL A 227 -4.31 -3.87 -16.68
N GLU A 228 -4.18 -5.10 -17.16
CA GLU A 228 -5.27 -5.88 -17.75
C GLU A 228 -5.44 -7.21 -17.03
N GLU A 229 -6.67 -7.66 -16.87
CA GLU A 229 -6.95 -8.98 -16.32
C GLU A 229 -6.46 -10.06 -17.30
N LYS A 230 -5.74 -11.06 -16.79
CA LYS A 230 -5.31 -12.21 -17.57
C LYS A 230 -6.50 -13.11 -17.81
N GLU A 231 -6.70 -13.52 -19.06
CA GLU A 231 -7.66 -14.57 -19.34
C GLU A 231 -7.18 -15.86 -18.68
N GLN A 232 -8.03 -16.43 -17.80
CA GLN A 232 -7.75 -17.73 -17.21
C GLN A 232 -7.89 -18.77 -18.31
N SER A 233 -6.77 -19.38 -18.71
CA SER A 233 -6.80 -20.59 -19.53
C SER A 233 -7.57 -21.66 -18.76
N SER A 234 -8.79 -21.95 -19.22
CA SER A 234 -9.62 -23.04 -18.69
C SER A 234 -9.09 -24.40 -19.13
#